data_AF-A0A7V6NM43-F1
#
_entry.id   AF-A0A7V6NM43-F1
#
_cell.length_a   1.000
_cell.length_b   1.000
_cell.length_c   1.000
_cell.angle_alpha   90.00
_cell.angle_beta   90.00
_cell.angle_gamma   90.00
#
_symmetry.space_group_name_H-M   'P 1'
#
loop_
_entity.id
_entity.type
_entity.pdbx_description
1 polymer ?
#
loop_
_entity_poly.entity_id
_entity_poly.type
_entity_poly.pdbx_seq_one_letter_code
_entity_poly.pdbx_strand_id
1 'polypeptide(L)' 'MKKKRYYIYHNPKEEVDLHDIHELIEMGLSKEEIAKELGISKKYVKKVIEEYYEDH' A
#
# COMPACT_ATOMS: atom_id res chain seq x y z
N MET A 1 17.61 1.52 13.28
CA MET A 1 17.01 0.46 12.44
C MET A 1 17.04 0.90 10.99
N LYS A 2 17.68 0.14 10.09
CA LYS A 2 17.64 0.43 8.65
C LYS A 2 16.27 0.00 8.13
N LYS A 3 15.42 0.94 7.72
CA LYS A 3 14.17 0.60 7.03
C LYS A 3 14.52 -0.14 5.74
N LYS A 4 14.10 -1.41 5.62
CA LYS A 4 14.14 -2.10 4.32
C LYS A 4 13.29 -1.28 3.37
N ARG A 5 13.89 -0.75 2.32
CA ARG A 5 13.16 -0.24 1.16
C ARG A 5 12.66 -1.48 0.43
N TYR A 6 11.39 -1.78 0.57
CA TYR A 6 10.69 -2.61 -0.40
C TYR A 6 10.66 -1.79 -1.67
N TYR A 7 11.15 -2.34 -2.77
CA TYR A 7 11.05 -1.70 -4.07
C TYR A 7 9.88 -2.40 -4.74
N ILE A 8 8.67 -1.87 -4.56
CA ILE A 8 7.64 -2.20 -5.53
C ILE A 8 8.06 -1.49 -6.80
N TYR A 9 8.19 -2.23 -7.90
CA TYR A 9 8.53 -1.69 -9.21
C TYR A 9 7.29 -0.95 -9.76
N HIS A 10 6.79 0.03 -9.01
CA HIS A 10 5.65 0.82 -9.44
C HIS A 10 6.16 1.87 -10.42
N ASN A 11 5.98 1.58 -11.72
CA ASN A 11 6.27 2.56 -12.75
C ASN A 11 5.27 3.71 -12.55
N PRO A 12 5.69 4.98 -12.41
CA PRO A 12 4.76 6.09 -12.17
C PRO A 12 3.75 6.37 -13.30
N LYS A 13 3.75 5.56 -14.36
CA LYS A 13 2.79 5.56 -15.46
C LYS A 13 1.74 4.45 -15.35
N GLU A 14 1.93 3.50 -14.45
CA GLU A 14 0.97 2.42 -14.18
C GLU A 14 -0.01 2.90 -13.11
N GLU A 15 -1.29 2.58 -13.28
CA GLU A 15 -2.31 2.90 -12.28
C GLU A 15 -2.12 1.97 -11.07
N VAL A 16 -2.01 2.55 -9.87
CA VAL A 16 -2.06 1.79 -8.63
C VAL A 16 -3.42 1.11 -8.53
N ASP A 17 -3.43 -0.21 -8.47
CA ASP A 17 -4.66 -0.98 -8.29
C ASP A 17 -4.82 -1.45 -6.82
N LEU A 18 -5.90 -2.17 -6.55
CA LEU A 18 -6.17 -2.71 -5.21
C LEU A 18 -5.22 -3.85 -4.84
N HIS A 19 -4.68 -4.56 -5.83
CA HIS A 19 -3.77 -5.69 -5.60
C HIS A 19 -2.44 -5.18 -5.02
N ASP A 20 -1.89 -4.09 -5.58
CA ASP A 20 -0.69 -3.43 -5.06
C ASP A 20 -0.82 -3.07 -3.56
N ILE A 21 -2.00 -2.60 -3.16
CA ILE A 21 -2.27 -2.22 -1.76
C ILE A 21 -2.39 -3.47 -0.88
N HIS A 22 -3.09 -4.52 -1.35
CA HIS A 22 -3.25 -5.77 -0.61
C HIS A 22 -1.91 -6.44 -0.34
N GLU A 23 -1.02 -6.54 -1.35
CA GLU A 23 0.31 -7.13 -1.16
C GLU A 23 1.08 -6.41 -0.04
N LEU A 24 1.02 -5.09 0.01
CA LEU A 24 1.68 -4.32 1.06
C LEU A 24 1.03 -4.49 2.44
N ILE A 25 -0.29 -4.70 2.51
CA ILE A 25 -0.99 -5.04 3.75
C ILE A 25 -0.52 -6.41 4.25
N GLU A 26 -0.45 -7.42 3.37
CA GLU A 26 0.03 -8.77 3.70
C GLU A 26 1.49 -8.77 4.16
N MET A 27 2.31 -7.88 3.60
CA MET A 27 3.68 -7.64 4.04
C MET A 27 3.77 -6.89 5.40
N GLY A 28 2.65 -6.47 5.97
CA GLY A 28 2.56 -5.82 7.29
C GLY A 28 2.96 -4.35 7.28
N LEU A 29 2.88 -3.66 6.13
CA LEU A 29 3.18 -2.23 6.07
C LEU A 29 2.06 -1.38 6.67
N SER A 30 2.47 -0.27 7.28
CA SER A 30 1.52 0.75 7.75
C SER A 30 0.92 1.55 6.60
N LYS A 31 -0.28 2.11 6.78
CA LYS A 31 -0.91 3.00 5.79
C LYS A 31 -0.02 4.17 5.36
N GLU A 32 0.85 4.66 6.24
CA GLU A 32 1.82 5.71 5.93
C GLU A 32 2.91 5.23 4.98
N GLU A 33 3.35 3.98 5.12
CA GLU A 33 4.38 3.38 4.27
C GLU A 33 3.80 3.01 2.91
N ILE A 34 2.60 2.44 2.89
CA ILE A 34 1.86 2.11 1.65
C ILE A 34 1.61 3.36 0.81
N ALA A 35 1.07 4.42 1.42
CA ALA A 35 0.80 5.68 0.72
C ALA A 35 2.07 6.31 0.15
N LYS A 36 3.20 6.15 0.85
CA LYS A 36 4.49 6.68 0.40
C LYS A 36 5.08 5.84 -0.74
N GLU A 37 4.97 4.53 -0.67
CA GLU A 37 5.49 3.59 -1.67
C GLU A 37 4.74 3.74 -3.00
N LEU A 38 3.41 3.77 -2.93
CA LEU A 38 2.53 3.83 -4.09
C LEU A 38 2.23 5.27 -4.56
N GLY A 39 2.68 6.30 -3.83
CA GLY A 39 2.43 7.69 -4.20
C GLY A 39 0.94 8.11 -4.15
N ILE A 40 0.10 7.38 -3.42
CA ILE A 40 -1.34 7.60 -3.30
C ILE A 40 -1.73 8.24 -1.97
N SER A 41 -2.96 8.74 -1.88
CA SER A 41 -3.42 9.40 -0.66
C SER A 41 -3.57 8.40 0.50
N LYS A 42 -3.12 8.80 1.70
CA LYS A 42 -3.32 8.03 2.94
C LYS A 42 -4.80 7.75 3.23
N LYS A 43 -5.70 8.64 2.81
CA LYS A 43 -7.15 8.49 2.98
C LYS A 43 -7.68 7.33 2.13
N TYR A 44 -7.20 7.21 0.90
CA TYR A 44 -7.55 6.09 0.02
C TYR A 44 -7.02 4.77 0.58
N VAL A 45 -5.74 4.72 0.96
CA VAL A 45 -5.13 3.54 1.60
C VAL A 45 -5.91 3.12 2.87
N LYS A 46 -6.30 4.08 3.72
CA LYS A 46 -7.08 3.78 4.93
C LYS A 46 -8.40 3.07 4.59
N LYS A 47 -9.12 3.55 3.57
CA LYS A 47 -10.39 2.95 3.13
C LYS A 47 -10.18 1.52 2.65
N VAL A 48 -9.16 1.28 1.83
CA VAL A 48 -8.83 -0.07 1.32
C VAL A 48 -8.43 -1.02 2.45
N ILE A 49 -7.66 -0.54 3.44
CA ILE A 49 -7.30 -1.34 4.62
C ILE A 49 -8.54 -1.71 5.44
N GLU A 50 -9.45 -0.75 5.67
CA GLU A 50 -10.69 -1.02 6.40
C GLU A 50 -11.54 -2.07 5.67
N GLU A 51 -11.70 -1.93 4.35
CA GLU A 51 -12.41 -2.91 3.50
C GLU A 51 -11.73 -4.30 3.53
N TYR A 52 -10.40 -4.35 3.45
CA TYR A 52 -9.63 -5.60 3.50
C TYR A 52 -9.85 -6.38 4.80
N TYR A 53 -9.95 -5.70 5.94
CA TYR A 53 -10.20 -6.34 7.24
C TYR A 53 -11.69 -6.57 7.55
N GLU A 54 -12.62 -5.90 6.86
CA GLU A 54 -14.06 -6.19 7.00
C GLU A 54 -14.46 -7.45 6.22
N ASP A 55 -13.78 -7.76 5.12
CA ASP A 55 -14.06 -8.94 4.27
C ASP A 55 -13.41 -10.25 4.79
N HIS A 56 -12.52 -10.16 5.79
CA HIS A 56 -11.62 -11.24 6.22
C HIS A 56 -11.72 -11.56 7.72
#